data_AF-A0A5J4PRY1-F1
#
_entry.id   AF-A0A5J4PRY1-F1
#
_cell.length_a   1.000
_cell.length_b   1.000
_cell.length_c   1.000
_cell.angle_alpha   90.00
_cell.angle_beta   90.00
_cell.angle_gamma   90.00
#
_symmetry.space_group_name_H-M   'P 1'
#
loop_
_entity.id
_entity.type
_entity.pdbx_description
1 polymer ?
#
loop_
_entity_poly.entity_id
_entity_poly.type
_entity_poly.pdbx_seq_one_letter_code
_entity_poly.pdbx_strand_id
1 'polypeptide(L)'
;SGAVLGKLLLGDILKNQLTAELREKFLKQYELTSGEIIERVYRQPFPNRFLASLSPFLAENIHESAVHALVLGSFKAFLKRNVMQYDYRNHKVHFIGSVAYYYKDVLMEAATETGVQVGKIMKSPMEGLVEFQFHTEKIKNDYLQ
;
A
#
# COMPACT_ATOMS: atom_id res chain seq x y z
N SER A 1 4.53 1.47 -2.60
CA SER A 1 4.93 0.18 -2.02
C SER A 1 5.13 0.34 -0.52
N GLY A 2 5.18 -0.76 0.24
CA GLY A 2 5.29 -0.70 1.71
C GLY A 2 6.57 0.01 2.16
N ALA A 3 7.69 -0.24 1.48
CA ALA A 3 8.96 0.43 1.79
C ALA A 3 8.90 1.95 1.59
N VAL A 4 8.21 2.44 0.56
CA VAL A 4 8.04 3.88 0.33
C VAL A 4 7.17 4.49 1.42
N LEU A 5 6.06 3.83 1.77
CA LEU A 5 5.18 4.28 2.85
C LEU A 5 5.91 4.35 4.19
N GLY A 6 6.68 3.32 4.55
CA GLY A 6 7.49 3.34 5.76
C GLY A 6 8.58 4.42 5.75
N LYS A 7 9.20 4.68 4.59
CA LYS A 7 10.15 5.79 4.43
C LYS A 7 9.50 7.14 4.69
N LEU A 8 8.31 7.38 4.12
CA LEU A 8 7.57 8.63 4.31
C LEU A 8 7.18 8.80 5.78
N LEU A 9 6.63 7.74 6.40
CA LEU A 9 6.28 7.72 7.82
C LEU A 9 7.48 8.11 8.71
N LEU A 10 8.63 7.45 8.52
CA LEU A 10 9.83 7.77 9.30
C LEU A 10 10.32 9.20 9.05
N GLY A 11 10.24 9.67 7.80
CA GLY A 11 10.59 11.04 7.45
C GLY A 11 9.78 12.06 8.26
N ASP A 12 8.47 11.85 8.35
CA ASP A 12 7.55 12.73 9.05
C ASP A 12 7.70 12.63 10.57
N ILE A 13 7.91 11.42 11.10
CA ILE A 13 8.18 11.18 12.52
C ILE A 13 9.46 11.88 12.98
N LEU A 14 10.57 11.70 12.25
CA LEU A 14 11.87 12.25 12.61
C LEU A 14 11.93 13.78 12.45
N LYS A 15 11.04 14.35 11.62
CA LYS A 15 10.92 15.79 11.38
C LYS A 15 9.76 16.45 12.13
N ASN A 16 9.12 15.73 13.05
CA ASN A 16 8.00 16.24 13.86
C ASN A 16 6.83 16.79 13.01
N GLN A 17 6.52 16.15 11.88
CA GLN A 17 5.40 16.51 11.01
C GLN A 17 4.10 15.78 11.40
N LEU A 18 4.18 14.79 12.29
CA LEU A 18 3.03 14.14 12.93
C LEU A 18 2.82 14.68 14.35
N THR A 19 1.64 14.43 14.92
CA THR A 19 1.35 14.77 16.32
C THR A 19 2.34 14.08 17.27
N ALA A 20 2.64 14.72 18.40
CA ALA A 20 3.53 14.15 19.41
C ALA A 20 3.03 12.77 19.90
N GLU A 21 1.70 12.64 20.04
CA GLU A 21 1.04 11.39 20.42
C GLU A 21 1.27 10.27 19.41
N LEU A 22 1.09 10.51 18.11
CA LEU A 22 1.36 9.50 17.07
C LEU A 22 2.83 9.10 17.03
N ARG A 23 3.73 10.07 17.21
CA ARG A 23 5.17 9.83 17.26
C ARG A 23 5.53 8.94 18.44
N GLU A 24 5.04 9.26 19.64
CA GLU A 24 5.30 8.48 20.85
C GLU A 24 4.70 7.08 20.76
N LYS A 25 3.47 6.96 20.24
CA LYS A 25 2.83 5.68 19.95
C LYS A 25 3.70 4.82 19.02
N PHE A 26 4.22 5.39 17.94
CA PHE A 26 5.10 4.69 17.00
C PHE A 26 6.38 4.18 17.68
N LEU A 27 7.11 5.06 18.36
CA LEU A 27 8.40 4.71 18.98
C LEU A 27 8.22 3.62 20.04
N LYS A 28 7.12 3.68 20.81
CA LYS A 28 6.75 2.66 21.79
C LYS A 28 6.36 1.33 21.15
N GLN A 29 5.56 1.35 20.10
CA GLN A 29 5.07 0.13 19.43
C GLN A 29 6.19 -0.67 18.77
N TYR A 30 7.20 0.00 18.22
CA TYR A 30 8.31 -0.66 17.53
C TYR A 30 9.58 -0.77 18.38
N GLU A 31 9.57 -0.23 19.60
CA GLU A 31 10.73 -0.15 20.50
C GLU A 31 11.95 0.44 19.78
N LEU A 32 11.74 1.57 19.11
CA LEU A 32 12.77 2.23 18.31
C LEU A 32 13.15 3.58 18.90
N THR A 33 14.45 3.86 18.85
CA THR A 33 15.03 5.19 19.01
C THR A 33 15.41 5.77 17.64
N SER A 34 15.57 7.10 17.57
CA SER A 34 16.03 7.76 16.34
C SER A 34 17.39 7.23 15.85
N GLY A 35 18.28 6.85 16.77
CA GLY A 35 19.59 6.26 16.43
C GLY A 35 19.46 4.88 15.77
N GLU A 36 18.61 4.02 16.31
CA GLU A 36 18.37 2.68 15.75
C GLU A 36 17.69 2.73 14.39
N ILE A 37 16.81 3.72 14.18
CA ILE A 37 16.18 3.93 12.87
C ILE A 37 17.25 4.24 11.81
N ILE A 38 18.18 5.16 12.11
CA ILE A 38 19.28 5.50 11.20
C ILE A 38 20.16 4.28 10.94
N GLU A 39 20.52 3.53 11.99
CA GLU A 39 21.32 2.31 11.87
C GLU A 39 20.64 1.27 10.95
N ARG A 40 19.36 0.97 11.17
CA ARG A 40 18.59 -0.01 10.39
C ARG A 40 18.41 0.41 8.92
N VAL A 41 18.32 1.70 8.63
CA VAL A 41 18.12 2.21 7.27
C VAL A 41 19.44 2.28 6.48
N TYR A 42 20.54 2.69 7.12
CA TYR A 42 21.78 2.99 6.41
C TYR A 42 22.88 1.95 6.56
N ARG A 43 22.87 1.15 7.62
CA ARG A 43 23.98 0.25 7.97
C ARG A 43 23.62 -1.23 8.01
N GLN A 44 22.34 -1.57 8.08
CA GLN A 44 21.87 -2.95 8.14
C GLN A 44 21.41 -3.48 6.77
N PRO A 45 21.49 -4.81 6.53
CA PRO A 45 21.02 -5.40 5.29
C PRO A 45 19.50 -5.30 5.14
N PHE A 46 19.03 -5.29 3.90
CA PHE A 46 17.60 -5.25 3.53
C PHE A 46 16.80 -4.07 4.11
N PRO A 47 17.26 -2.80 3.99
CA PRO A 47 16.55 -1.65 4.54
C PRO A 47 15.13 -1.50 3.99
N ASN A 48 14.91 -1.89 2.73
CA ASN A 48 13.57 -1.89 2.13
C ASN A 48 12.57 -2.82 2.85
N ARG A 49 13.04 -3.95 3.40
CA ARG A 49 12.17 -4.86 4.17
C ARG A 49 11.83 -4.26 5.52
N PHE A 50 12.80 -3.66 6.20
CA PHE A 50 12.58 -2.93 7.44
C PHE A 50 11.59 -1.77 7.24
N LEU A 51 11.78 -0.95 6.21
CA LEU A 51 10.83 0.13 5.92
C LEU A 51 9.44 -0.42 5.62
N ALA A 52 9.32 -1.52 4.86
CA ALA A 52 8.03 -2.13 4.58
C ALA A 52 7.34 -2.68 5.83
N SER A 53 8.09 -3.18 6.82
CA SER A 53 7.51 -3.69 8.07
C SER A 53 6.92 -2.61 8.98
N LEU A 54 7.17 -1.33 8.69
CA LEU A 54 6.56 -0.19 9.39
C LEU A 54 5.22 0.23 8.79
N SER A 55 4.87 -0.27 7.59
CA SER A 55 3.61 0.07 6.94
C SER A 55 2.37 -0.29 7.76
N PRO A 56 2.29 -1.40 8.52
CA PRO A 56 1.10 -1.71 9.34
C PRO A 56 0.66 -0.58 10.29
N PHE A 57 1.61 0.21 10.83
CA PHE A 57 1.30 1.37 11.66
C PHE A 57 0.40 2.39 10.94
N LEU A 58 0.63 2.64 9.65
CA LEU A 58 -0.21 3.56 8.88
C LEU A 58 -1.63 3.02 8.71
N ALA A 59 -1.80 1.70 8.58
CA ALA A 59 -3.13 1.07 8.46
C ALA A 59 -3.90 1.18 9.78
N GLU A 60 -3.24 0.94 10.90
CA GLU A 60 -3.82 1.04 12.24
C GLU A 60 -4.25 2.48 12.60
N ASN A 61 -3.57 3.48 12.03
CA ASN A 61 -3.82 4.89 12.32
C ASN A 61 -4.39 5.64 11.12
N ILE A 62 -5.01 4.95 10.16
CA ILE A 62 -5.47 5.55 8.89
C ILE A 62 -6.58 6.60 9.07
N HIS A 63 -7.26 6.59 10.22
CA HIS A 63 -8.29 7.56 10.60
C HIS A 63 -7.70 8.95 10.91
N GLU A 64 -6.41 9.04 11.22
CA GLU A 64 -5.71 10.30 11.45
C GLU A 64 -5.50 11.03 10.14
N SER A 65 -5.93 12.29 10.04
CA SER A 65 -5.94 13.03 8.77
C SER A 65 -4.54 13.14 8.14
N ALA A 66 -3.50 13.29 8.94
CA ALA A 66 -2.11 13.35 8.45
C ALA A 66 -1.65 12.01 7.86
N VAL A 67 -1.99 10.89 8.51
CA VAL A 67 -1.67 9.53 8.05
C VAL A 67 -2.43 9.21 6.76
N HIS A 68 -3.72 9.54 6.73
CA HIS A 68 -4.55 9.42 5.54
C HIS A 68 -3.95 10.18 4.35
N ALA A 69 -3.62 11.46 4.56
CA ALA A 69 -3.04 12.32 3.53
C ALA A 69 -1.70 11.78 3.00
N LEU A 70 -0.84 11.22 3.87
CA LEU A 70 0.41 10.59 3.48
C LEU A 70 0.19 9.41 2.54
N VAL A 71 -0.70 8.48 2.91
CA VAL A 71 -0.99 7.28 2.11
C VAL A 71 -1.67 7.66 0.78
N LEU A 72 -2.67 8.54 0.83
CA LEU A 72 -3.38 9.05 -0.34
C LEU A 72 -2.42 9.73 -1.32
N GLY A 73 -1.56 10.62 -0.81
CA GLY A 73 -0.55 11.31 -1.60
C GLY A 73 0.42 10.32 -2.27
N SER A 74 0.84 9.27 -1.55
CA SER A 74 1.70 8.24 -2.12
C SER A 74 1.00 7.45 -3.24
N PHE A 75 -0.30 7.16 -3.14
CA PHE A 75 -1.04 6.49 -4.22
C PHE A 75 -1.25 7.40 -5.42
N LYS A 76 -1.65 8.66 -5.22
CA LYS A 76 -1.77 9.65 -6.31
C LYS A 76 -0.46 9.80 -7.07
N ALA A 77 0.66 9.88 -6.35
CA ALA A 77 1.99 9.92 -6.95
C ALA A 77 2.30 8.65 -7.77
N PHE A 78 1.93 7.47 -7.26
CA PHE A 78 2.10 6.22 -8.00
C PHE A 78 1.28 6.20 -9.30
N LEU A 79 -0.02 6.52 -9.21
CA LEU A 79 -0.94 6.53 -10.36
C LEU A 79 -0.44 7.49 -11.44
N LYS A 80 -0.11 8.72 -11.06
CA LYS A 80 0.37 9.75 -12.00
C LYS A 80 1.67 9.38 -12.69
N ARG A 81 2.63 8.83 -11.95
CA ARG A 81 3.98 8.57 -12.47
C ARG A 81 4.12 7.24 -13.21
N ASN A 82 3.25 6.27 -12.93
CA ASN A 82 3.40 4.91 -13.45
C ASN A 82 2.20 4.48 -14.31
N VAL A 83 0.97 4.68 -13.82
CA VAL A 83 -0.24 4.15 -14.46
C VAL A 83 -0.72 5.06 -15.60
N MET A 84 -0.75 6.37 -15.35
CA MET A 84 -1.26 7.36 -16.32
C MET A 84 -0.37 7.51 -17.58
N GLN A 85 0.75 6.82 -17.66
CA GLN A 85 1.61 6.76 -18.84
C GLN A 85 1.10 5.78 -19.91
N TYR A 86 0.11 4.95 -19.58
CA TYR A 86 -0.55 4.01 -20.49
C TYR A 86 -1.95 4.49 -20.87
N ASP A 87 -2.65 3.74 -21.73
CA ASP A 87 -4.06 4.00 -22.06
C ASP A 87 -5.02 3.59 -20.93
N TYR A 88 -4.91 4.28 -19.79
CA TYR A 88 -5.71 4.05 -18.58
C TYR A 88 -7.16 4.53 -18.71
N ARG A 89 -7.48 5.29 -19.77
CA ARG A 89 -8.84 5.82 -19.98
C ARG A 89 -9.76 4.79 -20.61
N ASN A 90 -9.21 3.89 -21.43
CA ASN A 90 -9.97 2.83 -22.08
C ASN A 90 -9.84 1.46 -21.38
N HIS A 91 -8.97 1.33 -20.37
CA HIS A 91 -8.70 0.07 -19.69
C HIS A 91 -8.80 0.18 -18.18
N LYS A 92 -9.34 -0.87 -17.55
CA LYS A 92 -9.36 -0.99 -16.08
C LYS A 92 -7.97 -1.38 -15.56
N VAL A 93 -7.59 -0.79 -14.44
CA VAL A 93 -6.32 -1.07 -13.76
C VAL A 93 -6.59 -2.00 -12.58
N HIS A 94 -5.98 -3.18 -12.63
CA HIS A 94 -6.08 -4.18 -11.58
C HIS A 94 -4.86 -4.07 -10.66
N PHE A 95 -5.09 -4.20 -9.36
CA PHE A 95 -4.03 -4.10 -8.35
C PHE A 95 -3.87 -5.40 -7.59
N ILE A 96 -2.63 -5.65 -7.17
CA ILE A 96 -2.28 -6.85 -6.43
C ILE A 96 -1.24 -6.57 -5.36
N GLY A 97 -1.32 -7.31 -4.26
CA GLY A 97 -0.35 -7.28 -3.16
C GLY A 97 -0.91 -6.65 -1.89
N SER A 98 -0.22 -6.91 -0.78
CA SER A 98 -0.67 -6.54 0.57
C SER A 98 -1.02 -5.05 0.70
N VAL A 99 -0.19 -4.15 0.18
CA VAL A 99 -0.43 -2.70 0.27
C VAL A 99 -1.69 -2.29 -0.50
N ALA A 100 -1.89 -2.81 -1.71
CA ALA A 100 -3.11 -2.49 -2.46
C ALA A 100 -4.36 -3.01 -1.73
N TYR A 101 -4.26 -4.20 -1.12
CA TYR A 101 -5.36 -4.85 -0.42
C TYR A 101 -5.73 -4.15 0.91
N TYR A 102 -4.74 -3.89 1.78
CA TYR A 102 -4.99 -3.29 3.10
C TYR A 102 -5.36 -1.81 3.02
N TYR A 103 -4.93 -1.10 1.98
CA TYR A 103 -5.28 0.31 1.76
C TYR A 103 -6.25 0.50 0.59
N LYS A 104 -7.08 -0.51 0.31
CA LYS A 104 -7.99 -0.49 -0.85
C LYS A 104 -8.86 0.76 -0.90
N ASP A 105 -9.36 1.23 0.24
CA ASP A 105 -10.29 2.36 0.29
C ASP A 105 -9.59 3.66 -0.11
N VAL A 106 -8.38 3.90 0.43
CA VAL A 106 -7.53 5.05 0.08
C VAL A 106 -7.01 4.96 -1.35
N LEU A 107 -6.73 3.75 -1.85
CA LEU A 107 -6.36 3.54 -3.25
C LEU A 107 -7.52 3.87 -4.20
N MET A 108 -8.76 3.47 -3.85
CA MET A 108 -9.96 3.79 -4.62
C MET A 108 -10.23 5.30 -4.64
N GLU A 109 -10.02 5.99 -3.51
CA GLU A 109 -10.08 7.45 -3.45
C GLU A 109 -9.05 8.10 -4.38
N ALA A 110 -7.78 7.69 -4.28
CA ALA A 110 -6.72 8.20 -5.17
C ALA A 110 -7.04 7.97 -6.65
N ALA A 111 -7.61 6.81 -6.99
CA ALA A 111 -7.99 6.47 -8.34
C ALA A 111 -9.16 7.32 -8.84
N THR A 112 -10.16 7.55 -7.99
CA THR A 112 -11.31 8.41 -8.29
C THR A 112 -10.84 9.84 -8.59
N GLU A 113 -9.97 10.39 -7.74
CA GLU A 113 -9.43 11.76 -7.93
C GLU A 113 -8.52 11.91 -9.14
N THR A 114 -7.91 10.83 -9.62
CA THR A 114 -7.02 10.84 -10.79
C THR A 114 -7.70 10.37 -12.08
N GLY A 115 -8.97 9.96 -12.01
CA GLY A 115 -9.73 9.45 -13.16
C GLY A 115 -9.31 8.06 -13.62
N VAL A 116 -8.64 7.28 -12.77
CA VAL A 116 -8.24 5.89 -13.08
C VAL A 116 -9.39 4.95 -12.73
N GLN A 117 -9.82 4.13 -13.70
CA GLN A 117 -10.83 3.09 -13.45
C GLN A 117 -10.18 1.87 -12.81
N VAL A 118 -10.53 1.57 -11.56
CA VAL A 118 -10.00 0.41 -10.85
C VAL A 118 -10.85 -0.84 -11.14
N GLY A 119 -10.17 -1.94 -11.44
CA GLY A 119 -10.76 -3.27 -11.57
C GLY A 119 -10.68 -4.08 -10.28
N LYS A 120 -10.15 -5.30 -10.37
CA LYS A 120 -9.93 -6.19 -9.21
C LYS A 120 -8.75 -5.69 -8.37
N ILE A 121 -8.91 -5.74 -7.05
CA ILE A 121 -7.82 -5.57 -6.07
C ILE A 121 -7.70 -6.89 -5.30
N MET A 122 -6.55 -7.55 -5.39
CA MET A 122 -6.31 -8.87 -4.78
C MET A 122 -5.13 -8.85 -3.82
N LYS A 123 -5.15 -9.69 -2.78
CA LYS A 123 -4.04 -9.76 -1.83
C LYS A 123 -2.85 -10.51 -2.41
N SER A 124 -3.11 -11.61 -3.12
CA SER A 124 -2.08 -12.45 -3.73
C SER A 124 -2.53 -12.99 -5.10
N PRO A 125 -1.58 -13.36 -6.00
CA PRO A 125 -1.92 -13.91 -7.31
C PRO A 125 -2.71 -15.21 -7.23
N MET A 126 -2.48 -16.01 -6.17
CA MET A 126 -3.11 -17.31 -6.01
C MET A 126 -4.64 -17.22 -5.90
N GLU A 127 -5.18 -16.17 -5.29
CA GLU A 127 -6.64 -15.97 -5.18
C GLU A 127 -7.32 -15.91 -6.55
N GLY A 128 -6.71 -15.20 -7.51
CA GLY A 128 -7.23 -15.10 -8.87
C GLY A 128 -7.04 -16.38 -9.69
N LEU A 129 -5.97 -17.14 -9.43
CA LEU A 129 -5.71 -18.42 -10.09
C LEU A 129 -6.71 -19.50 -9.67
N VAL A 130 -7.04 -19.54 -8.38
CA VAL A 130 -8.05 -20.47 -7.84
C VAL A 130 -9.42 -20.16 -8.44
N GLU A 131 -9.83 -18.88 -8.49
CA GLU A 131 -11.09 -18.47 -9.14
C GLU A 131 -11.14 -18.86 -10.62
N PHE A 132 -10.04 -18.69 -11.35
CA PHE A 132 -9.95 -19.06 -12.77
C PHE A 132 -10.06 -20.57 -13.00
N GLN A 133 -9.42 -21.40 -12.17
CA GLN A 133 -9.49 -22.85 -12.25
C GLN A 133 -10.91 -23.38 -11.99
N PHE A 134 -11.59 -22.88 -10.95
CA PHE A 134 -12.97 -23.26 -10.69
C PHE A 134 -13.94 -22.78 -11.78
N HIS A 135 -13.71 -21.60 -12.37
CA HIS A 135 -14.52 -21.11 -13.48
C HIS A 135 -14.37 -21.98 -14.74
N THR A 136 -13.15 -22.41 -15.06
CA THR A 136 -12.90 -23.29 -16.21
C THR A 136 -13.43 -24.70 -16.02
N GLU A 137 -13.45 -25.24 -14.79
CA GLU A 137 -14.10 -26.52 -14.49
C GLU A 137 -15.63 -26.44 -14.61
N LYS A 138 -16.24 -25.33 -14.17
CA LYS A 138 -17.68 -25.11 -14.29
C LYS A 138 -18.12 -25.03 -15.75
N ILE A 139 -17.37 -24.29 -16.58
CA ILE A 139 -17.60 -24.22 -18.02
C ILE A 139 -17.49 -25.61 -18.64
N LYS A 140 -16.46 -26.41 -18.31
CA LYS A 140 -16.33 -27.77 -18.87
C LYS A 140 -17.50 -28.70 -18.51
N ASN A 141 -18.05 -28.59 -17.30
CA ASN A 141 -19.20 -29.40 -16.89
C ASN A 141 -20.51 -28.97 -17.57
N ASP A 142 -20.68 -27.67 -17.86
CA ASP A 142 -21.87 -27.15 -18.55
C ASP A 142 -21.91 -27.49 -20.06
N TYR A 143 -20.76 -27.85 -20.67
CA TYR A 143 -20.68 -28.33 -22.06
C TYR A 143 -20.78 -29.87 -22.20
N LEU A 144 -20.84 -30.61 -21.10
CA LEU A 144 -20.92 -32.08 -21.07
C LEU A 144 -22.28 -32.61 -20.59
N GLN A 145 -23.30 -31.74 -20.47
CA GLN A 145 -24.72 -32.08 -20.35
C GLN A 145 -25.48 -31.66 -21.61
#